data_AF-A0A4Q5M264-F1
#
_entry.id   AF-A0A4Q5M264-F1
#
_cell.length_a   1.000
_cell.length_b   1.000
_cell.length_c   1.000
_cell.angle_alpha   90.00
_cell.angle_beta   90.00
_cell.angle_gamma   90.00
#
_symmetry.space_group_name_H-M   'P 1'
#
loop_
_entity.id
_entity.type
_entity.pdbx_description
1 polymer ?
#
loop_
_entity_poly.entity_id
_entity_poly.type
_entity_poly.pdbx_seq_one_letter_code
_entity_poly.pdbx_strand_id
1 'polypeptide(L)'
;MTGIFPSRNDINAFIGEITIYPYNFAPKNWMSCNGQLISVAQNTALFALLGTYYGGNGQSNFALPDLRGRVPMQMGQGPGLTNYSLGEQNGEEKYTVDNKY
;
A
#
# COMPACT_ATOMS: atom_id res chain seq x y z
N MET A 1 3.41 34.14 -3.53
CA MET A 1 2.65 32.99 -3.01
C MET A 1 3.50 31.74 -3.14
N THR A 2 4.27 31.39 -2.12
CA THR A 2 5.04 30.14 -2.07
C THR A 2 4.34 29.19 -1.11
N GLY A 3 3.52 28.29 -1.65
CA GLY A 3 2.87 27.24 -0.88
C GLY A 3 3.89 26.17 -0.50
N ILE A 4 4.51 26.31 0.67
CA ILE A 4 5.22 25.21 1.31
C ILE A 4 4.17 24.43 2.11
N PHE A 5 3.60 23.40 1.48
CA PHE A 5 2.73 22.43 2.13
C PHE A 5 3.43 21.06 2.21
N PRO A 6 3.39 20.35 3.35
CA PRO A 6 3.04 20.78 4.71
C PRO A 6 4.27 21.07 5.58
N SER A 7 4.16 22.12 6.41
CA SER A 7 5.12 22.50 7.46
C SER A 7 5.04 21.60 8.71
N ARG A 8 5.18 20.28 8.57
CA ARG A 8 5.33 19.40 9.73
C ARG A 8 6.81 19.05 9.90
N ASN A 9 7.47 19.80 10.78
CA ASN A 9 8.81 19.48 11.26
C ASN A 9 8.83 18.27 12.22
N ASP A 10 7.67 17.68 12.49
CA ASP A 10 7.50 16.44 13.25
C ASP A 10 6.60 15.47 12.45
N ILE A 11 7.16 14.82 11.42
CA ILE A 11 6.53 13.63 10.84
C ILE A 11 6.80 12.44 11.75
N ASN A 12 6.04 12.34 12.85
CA ASN A 12 5.90 11.09 13.59
C ASN A 12 5.10 10.12 12.71
N ALA A 13 5.74 9.62 11.65
CA ALA A 13 5.16 8.62 10.76
C ALA A 13 4.89 7.36 11.57
N PHE A 14 3.70 6.79 11.40
CA PHE A 14 3.37 5.54 12.07
C PHE A 14 3.96 4.37 11.30
N ILE A 15 4.39 3.32 12.01
CA ILE A 15 4.76 2.06 11.35
C ILE A 15 3.52 1.55 10.60
N GLY A 16 3.69 1.21 9.32
CA GLY A 16 2.59 0.77 8.46
C GLY A 16 1.83 1.91 7.75
N GLU A 17 2.23 3.17 7.94
CA GLU A 17 1.70 4.29 7.16
C GLU A 17 2.04 4.14 5.68
N ILE A 18 1.08 4.47 4.81
CA ILE A 18 1.26 4.49 3.36
C ILE A 18 1.18 5.95 2.91
N THR A 19 2.22 6.41 2.21
CA THR A 19 2.30 7.78 1.68
C THR A 19 2.72 7.75 0.22
N ILE A 20 2.13 8.63 -0.57
CA ILE A 20 2.49 8.81 -1.99
C ILE A 20 3.59 9.86 -2.08
N TYR A 21 4.68 9.52 -2.76
CA TYR A 21 5.79 10.42 -3.03
C TYR A 21 5.88 10.73 -4.54
N PRO A 22 6.30 11.96 -4.92
CA PRO A 22 6.41 12.36 -6.33
C PRO A 22 7.71 11.87 -7.01
N TYR A 23 8.52 11.07 -6.33
CA TYR A 23 9.81 10.57 -6.80
C TYR A 23 9.88 9.04 -6.75
N ASN A 24 10.88 8.46 -7.42
CA ASN A 24 10.98 7.02 -7.71
C ASN A 24 11.81 6.21 -6.69
N PHE A 25 12.14 6.77 -5.53
CA PHE A 25 12.90 6.09 -4.48
C PHE A 25 12.18 6.19 -3.14
N ALA A 26 12.37 5.17 -2.28
CA ALA A 26 11.88 5.22 -0.91
C ALA A 26 12.82 6.07 -0.04
N PRO A 27 12.31 7.07 0.70
CA PRO A 27 13.10 7.82 1.68
C PRO A 27 13.66 6.91 2.78
N LYS A 28 14.62 7.42 3.57
CA LYS A 28 15.14 6.70 4.73
C LYS A 28 13.98 6.29 5.67
N ASN A 29 14.00 5.04 6.14
CA ASN A 29 12.97 4.41 6.98
C ASN A 29 11.64 4.11 6.27
N TRP A 30 11.57 4.26 4.94
CA TRP A 30 10.41 3.87 4.13
C TRP A 30 10.78 2.73 3.18
N MET A 31 9.79 2.00 2.73
CA MET A 31 9.92 0.98 1.69
C MET A 31 8.86 1.22 0.61
N SER A 32 9.22 1.04 -0.66
CA SER A 32 8.27 1.19 -1.76
C SER A 32 7.20 0.11 -1.70
N CYS A 33 5.94 0.45 -1.98
CA CYS A 33 4.84 -0.53 -2.07
C CYS A 33 4.86 -1.28 -3.40
N ASN A 34 5.86 -2.16 -3.58
CA ASN A 34 6.11 -2.94 -4.80
C ASN A 34 5.87 -4.45 -4.65
N GLY A 35 5.20 -4.89 -3.58
CA GLY A 35 4.96 -6.32 -3.36
C GLY A 35 6.16 -7.14 -2.89
N GLN A 36 7.27 -6.51 -2.48
CA GLN A 36 8.46 -7.27 -2.07
C GLN A 36 8.24 -8.07 -0.77
N LEU A 37 8.92 -9.21 -0.67
CA LEU A 37 8.98 -10.03 0.54
C LEU A 37 10.00 -9.46 1.53
N ILE A 38 9.57 -9.30 2.78
CA ILE A 38 10.33 -8.74 3.89
C ILE A 38 10.48 -9.78 4.99
N SER A 39 11.65 -9.81 5.63
CA SER A 39 11.91 -10.69 6.78
C SER A 39 11.07 -10.27 7.99
N VAL A 40 10.31 -11.23 8.55
CA VAL A 40 9.56 -11.04 9.80
C VAL A 40 10.51 -10.71 10.94
N ALA A 41 11.64 -11.41 11.04
CA ALA A 41 12.59 -11.26 12.14
C ALA A 41 13.19 -9.84 12.24
N GLN A 42 13.32 -9.15 11.10
CA GLN A 42 13.87 -7.79 11.03
C GLN A 42 12.78 -6.71 11.14
N ASN A 43 11.51 -7.05 10.92
CA ASN A 43 10.40 -6.10 10.82
C ASN A 43 9.17 -6.59 11.60
N THR A 44 9.37 -7.04 12.83
CA THR A 44 8.34 -7.66 13.67
C THR A 44 7.15 -6.73 13.95
N ALA A 45 7.42 -5.45 14.20
CA ALA A 45 6.37 -4.44 14.43
C ALA A 45 5.50 -4.21 13.19
N LEU A 46 6.13 -4.17 12.01
CA LEU A 46 5.40 -4.00 10.74
C LEU A 46 4.60 -5.27 10.40
N PHE A 47 5.16 -6.45 10.63
CA PHE A 47 4.47 -7.72 10.48
C PHE A 47 3.24 -7.83 11.41
N ALA A 48 3.33 -7.35 12.64
CA ALA A 48 2.19 -7.34 13.56
C ALA A 48 0.98 -6.54 13.03
N LEU A 49 1.21 -5.58 12.13
CA LEU A 49 0.16 -4.77 11.50
C LEU A 49 -0.33 -5.37 10.18
N LEU A 50 0.59 -5.78 9.31
CA LEU A 50 0.28 -6.25 7.95
C LEU A 50 -0.03 -7.75 7.85
N GLY A 51 0.44 -8.55 8.81
CA GLY A 51 0.36 -10.00 8.74
C GLY A 51 0.82 -10.54 7.39
N THR A 52 0.01 -11.42 6.79
CA THR A 52 0.23 -11.98 5.46
C THR A 52 -0.82 -11.52 4.44
N TYR A 53 -1.55 -10.42 4.70
CA TYR A 53 -2.64 -9.94 3.82
C TYR A 53 -2.19 -9.69 2.38
N TYR A 54 -0.91 -9.36 2.18
CA TYR A 54 -0.32 -9.08 0.86
C TYR A 54 0.55 -10.23 0.34
N GLY A 55 0.65 -11.34 1.08
CA GLY A 55 1.45 -12.51 0.74
C GLY A 55 2.58 -12.83 1.73
N GLY A 56 3.44 -13.78 1.34
CA GLY A 56 4.49 -14.36 2.18
C GLY A 56 4.00 -15.57 3.00
N ASN A 57 4.91 -16.19 3.74
CA ASN A 57 4.64 -17.43 4.48
C ASN A 57 4.26 -17.21 5.96
N GLY A 58 4.34 -15.99 6.46
CA GLY A 58 3.98 -15.62 7.84
C GLY A 58 4.90 -16.17 8.92
N GLN A 59 5.95 -16.92 8.54
CA GLN A 59 6.93 -17.50 9.46
C GLN A 59 8.26 -16.79 9.35
N SER A 60 8.85 -16.79 8.15
CA SER A 60 10.12 -16.12 7.87
C SER A 60 9.91 -14.80 7.15
N ASN A 61 8.84 -14.69 6.35
CA ASN A 61 8.57 -13.51 5.53
C ASN A 61 7.09 -13.14 5.43
N PHE A 62 6.86 -11.89 5.08
CA PHE A 62 5.58 -11.32 4.69
C PHE A 62 5.80 -10.37 3.52
N ALA A 63 4.75 -10.09 2.75
CA ALA A 63 4.84 -9.14 1.63
C ALA A 63 4.32 -7.75 2.02
N LEU A 64 4.89 -6.72 1.41
CA LEU A 64 4.31 -5.37 1.40
C LEU A 64 3.20 -5.27 0.34
N PRO A 65 2.32 -4.25 0.41
CA PRO A 65 1.38 -3.97 -0.67
C PRO A 65 2.09 -3.77 -2.01
N ASP A 66 1.43 -4.12 -3.11
CA ASP A 66 1.84 -3.75 -4.46
C ASP A 66 0.86 -2.72 -5.00
N LEU A 67 1.30 -1.46 -5.06
CA LEU A 67 0.50 -0.32 -5.52
C LEU A 67 0.92 0.16 -6.91
N ARG A 68 1.77 -0.59 -7.62
CA ARG A 68 2.15 -0.23 -8.99
C ARG A 68 0.93 -0.39 -9.90
N GLY A 69 0.54 0.69 -10.60
CA GLY A 69 -0.65 0.71 -11.45
C GLY A 69 -1.97 0.64 -10.67
N ARG A 70 -1.96 0.84 -9.34
CA ARG A 70 -3.14 0.72 -8.48
C ARG A 70 -3.31 1.94 -7.58
N VAL A 71 -4.55 2.21 -7.19
CA VAL A 71 -4.89 3.22 -6.19
C VAL A 71 -5.30 2.53 -4.88
N PRO A 72 -4.77 2.97 -3.72
CA PRO A 72 -5.23 2.43 -2.43
C PRO A 72 -6.68 2.86 -2.17
N MET A 73 -7.48 1.94 -1.65
CA MET A 73 -8.89 2.15 -1.33
C MET A 73 -9.17 1.75 0.12
N GLN A 74 -10.15 2.40 0.74
CA GLN A 74 -10.56 2.06 2.09
C GLN A 74 -11.27 0.69 2.10
N MET A 75 -10.88 -0.18 3.04
CA MET A 75 -11.53 -1.47 3.27
C MET A 75 -12.90 -1.30 3.95
N GLY A 76 -13.74 -2.33 3.83
CA GLY A 76 -15.06 -2.43 4.46
C GLY A 76 -16.21 -2.21 3.48
N GLN A 77 -17.40 -2.10 4.06
CA GLN A 77 -18.65 -1.95 3.32
C GLN A 77 -19.29 -0.59 3.61
N GLY A 78 -19.31 0.28 2.60
CA GLY A 78 -20.17 1.46 2.62
C GLY A 78 -21.64 1.07 2.41
N PRO A 79 -22.62 1.87 2.90
CA PRO A 79 -24.04 1.58 2.70
C PRO A 79 -24.38 1.43 1.21
N GLY A 80 -24.90 0.26 0.82
CA GLY A 80 -25.26 -0.04 -0.58
C GLY A 80 -24.07 -0.30 -1.52
N LEU A 81 -22.84 -0.36 -1.01
CA LEU A 81 -21.63 -0.65 -1.80
C LEU A 81 -21.16 -2.10 -1.59
N THR A 82 -20.26 -2.52 -2.48
CA THR A 82 -19.50 -3.76 -2.35
C THR A 82 -18.62 -3.71 -1.10
N ASN A 83 -18.54 -4.82 -0.38
CA ASN A 83 -17.61 -4.97 0.73
C ASN A 83 -16.21 -5.31 0.20
N TYR A 84 -15.18 -4.57 0.61
CA TYR A 84 -13.79 -4.83 0.25
C TYR A 84 -13.00 -5.34 1.45
N SER A 85 -12.33 -6.48 1.30
CA SER A 85 -11.46 -7.02 2.34
C SER A 85 -10.07 -6.37 2.32
N LEU A 86 -9.38 -6.35 3.47
CA LEU A 86 -8.01 -5.86 3.52
C LEU A 86 -7.09 -6.76 2.66
N GLY A 87 -6.25 -6.14 1.84
CA GLY A 87 -5.34 -6.85 0.94
C GLY A 87 -6.00 -7.35 -0.36
N GLU A 88 -7.30 -7.13 -0.54
CA GLU A 88 -7.99 -7.48 -1.78
C GLU A 88 -7.45 -6.67 -2.97
N GLN A 89 -7.12 -7.36 -4.05
CA GLN A 89 -6.70 -6.75 -5.31
C GLN A 89 -7.88 -6.76 -6.27
N ASN A 90 -8.42 -5.59 -6.59
CA ASN A 90 -9.54 -5.41 -7.50
C ASN A 90 -9.22 -4.29 -8.52
N GLY A 91 -10.09 -4.14 -9.52
CA GLY A 91 -9.92 -3.20 -10.62
C GLY A 91 -9.00 -3.70 -11.73
N GLU A 92 -9.16 -3.09 -12.91
CA GLU A 92 -8.37 -3.37 -14.11
C GLU A 92 -7.60 -2.11 -14.51
N GLU A 93 -6.29 -2.24 -14.73
CA GLU A 93 -5.45 -1.12 -15.20
C GLU A 93 -5.67 -0.86 -16.70
N LYS A 94 -6.00 -1.89 -17.47
CA LYS A 94 -6.18 -1.82 -18.92
C LYS A 94 -7.51 -2.45 -19.31
N TYR A 95 -8.36 -1.65 -19.94
CA TYR A 95 -9.59 -2.13 -20.56
C TYR A 95 -9.50 -1.96 -22.07
N THR A 96 -9.71 -3.04 -22.82
CA THR A 96 -9.83 -2.97 -24.28
C THR A 96 -11.30 -2.86 -24.64
N VAL A 97 -11.69 -1.75 -25.26
CA VAL A 97 -13.03 -1.61 -25.85
C VAL A 97 -12.97 -2.24 -27.24
N ASP A 98 -13.50 -3.45 -27.39
CA ASP A 98 -13.78 -3.99 -28.72
C ASP A 98 -14.96 -3.22 -29.30
N ASN A 99 -14.68 -2.33 -30.25
CA ASN A 99 -15.73 -1.65 -30.99
C ASN A 99 -16.43 -2.66 -31.91
N LYS A 100 -17.43 -3.37 -31.37
CA LYS A 100 -18.33 -4.19 -32.20
C LYS A 100 -19.36 -3.24 -32.83
N TYR A 101 -19.01 -2.87 -34.07
CA TYR A 101 -19.73 -2.07 -35.07
C TYR A 101 -19.67 -0.56 -34.86
#